data_AF-A0A2X3EP52-F1
#
_entry.id   AF-A0A2X3EP52-F1
#
_cell.length_a   1.000
_cell.length_b   1.000
_cell.length_c   1.000
_cell.angle_alpha   90.00
_cell.angle_beta   90.00
_cell.angle_gamma   90.00
#
_symmetry.space_group_name_H-M   'P 1'
#
loop_
_entity.id
_entity.type
_entity.pdbx_description
1 polymer ?
#
loop_
_entity_poly.entity_id
_entity_poly.type
_entity_poly.pdbx_seq_one_letter_code
_entity_poly.pdbx_strand_id
1 'polypeptide(L)'
;MDIEWAKDGHTGKLFIVQARPETVRSRGQVMERYTLHAQGQIIAEGRAIGHRIGAGPVKVIHDISEMNRIEPGDVLVTDMTDPDWEPIMKKASAIVTNRGGRTCHAAIIARELGIPAVVGCGDATDRIQENQNVTVSCAEGDTGYVYAELLDFSVKSSSVGDMPDLPLKVMMNVGNPDRAFDFACLPNEGVGLARLEFIINRMIGVHPRALLEFDDQEPGLQNEIRELMKGYDSPREFYVGRLTEGIATLGAAFYPKRVIVRLSDFKSNEYANLVGGERYEPEEENPMLGFPRRRTLRFRKLPRLLRPGVRSDEARA
;
A
#
# COMPACT_ATOMS: atom_id res chain seq x y z
N MET A 1 6.90 -19.75 -0.30
CA MET A 1 7.65 -20.16 0.91
C MET A 1 7.58 -19.02 1.89
N ASP A 2 7.18 -19.28 3.13
CA ASP A 2 7.32 -18.37 4.26
C ASP A 2 8.66 -18.66 4.93
N ILE A 3 9.50 -17.63 5.11
CA ILE A 3 10.91 -17.77 5.50
C ILE A 3 11.21 -16.76 6.61
N GLU A 4 11.72 -17.27 7.73
CA GLU A 4 12.25 -16.47 8.81
C GLU A 4 13.77 -16.45 8.74
N TRP A 5 14.36 -15.26 8.88
CA TRP A 5 15.80 -15.06 8.79
C TRP A 5 16.30 -14.08 9.85
N ALA A 6 17.56 -14.21 10.25
CA ALA A 6 18.22 -13.38 11.24
C ALA A 6 19.61 -12.94 10.77
N LYS A 7 20.00 -11.71 11.10
CA LYS A 7 21.38 -11.21 10.93
C LYS A 7 22.06 -11.16 12.30
N ASP A 8 23.10 -11.97 12.49
CA ASP A 8 23.87 -11.95 13.73
C ASP A 8 24.68 -10.65 13.84
N GLY A 9 24.56 -9.95 14.97
CA GLY A 9 25.25 -8.69 15.24
C GLY A 9 26.76 -8.85 15.46
N HIS A 10 27.22 -10.02 15.91
CA HIS A 10 28.65 -10.27 16.14
C HIS A 10 29.36 -10.67 14.85
N THR A 11 28.80 -11.64 14.12
CA THR A 11 29.44 -12.16 12.89
C THR A 11 29.01 -11.44 11.62
N GLY A 12 27.92 -10.67 11.65
CA GLY A 12 27.34 -10.00 10.49
C GLY A 12 26.67 -10.93 9.46
N LYS A 13 26.66 -12.24 9.73
CA LYS A 13 26.14 -13.26 8.82
C LYS A 13 24.61 -13.34 8.88
N LEU A 14 24.01 -13.69 7.74
CA LEU A 14 22.59 -13.98 7.61
C LEU A 14 22.35 -15.48 7.79
N PHE A 15 21.36 -15.83 8.61
CA PHE A 15 20.93 -17.19 8.90
C PHE A 15 19.45 -17.34 8.57
N ILE A 16 19.05 -18.48 8.02
CA ILE A 16 17.64 -18.88 7.94
C ILE A 16 17.32 -19.65 9.22
N VAL A 17 16.30 -19.22 9.94
CA VAL A 17 15.89 -19.88 11.20
C VAL A 17 14.71 -20.82 11.00
N GLN A 18 13.83 -20.52 10.04
CA GLN A 18 12.69 -21.37 9.68
C GLN A 18 12.31 -21.18 8.22
N ALA A 19 11.84 -22.25 7.57
CA ALA A 19 11.25 -22.19 6.24
C ALA A 19 10.07 -23.15 6.17
N ARG A 20 8.91 -22.66 5.72
CA ARG A 20 7.69 -23.45 5.58
C ARG A 20 6.97 -23.14 4.25
N PRO A 21 6.18 -24.08 3.70
CA PRO A 21 5.33 -23.81 2.54
C PRO A 21 4.42 -22.61 2.80
N GLU A 22 4.17 -21.79 1.78
CA GLU A 22 3.19 -20.70 1.87
C GLU A 22 1.79 -21.29 1.64
N THR A 23 0.88 -21.06 2.57
CA THR A 23 -0.41 -21.78 2.68
C THR A 23 -1.61 -20.94 2.24
N VAL A 24 -1.47 -19.62 2.08
CA VAL A 24 -2.60 -18.68 1.98
C VAL A 24 -3.14 -18.52 0.57
N ARG A 25 -2.30 -18.42 -0.47
CA ARG A 25 -2.78 -18.18 -1.85
C ARG A 25 -3.05 -19.44 -2.69
N SER A 26 -3.08 -20.62 -2.08
CA SER A 26 -3.13 -21.91 -2.80
C SER A 26 -4.53 -22.37 -3.27
N ARG A 27 -5.62 -21.62 -3.03
CA ARG A 27 -6.99 -22.03 -3.39
C ARG A 27 -7.68 -21.07 -4.38
N GLY A 28 -7.59 -21.38 -5.67
CA GLY A 28 -8.53 -20.98 -6.73
C GLY A 28 -8.53 -19.50 -7.18
N GLN A 29 -8.70 -19.27 -8.49
CA GLN A 29 -8.85 -17.93 -9.09
C GLN A 29 -10.26 -17.34 -8.89
N VAL A 30 -10.74 -17.29 -7.65
CA VAL A 30 -11.92 -16.49 -7.32
C VAL A 30 -11.43 -15.18 -6.73
N MET A 31 -11.51 -14.11 -7.52
CA MET A 31 -11.18 -12.79 -7.02
C MET A 31 -12.40 -12.21 -6.30
N GLU A 32 -12.28 -12.05 -4.98
CA GLU A 32 -13.29 -11.37 -4.17
C GLU A 32 -12.85 -9.93 -3.93
N ARG A 33 -13.64 -8.98 -4.42
CA ARG A 33 -13.43 -7.55 -4.15
C ARG A 33 -14.49 -7.07 -3.18
N TYR A 34 -14.03 -6.63 -2.02
CA TYR A 34 -14.86 -5.95 -1.02
C TYR A 34 -14.86 -4.46 -1.33
N THR A 35 -16.02 -3.82 -1.31
CA THR A 35 -16.15 -2.37 -1.50
C THR A 35 -17.12 -1.84 -0.48
N LEU A 36 -16.62 -0.96 0.38
CA LEU A 36 -17.41 -0.22 1.36
C LEU A 36 -18.14 0.93 0.66
N HIS A 37 -19.47 1.03 0.84
CA HIS A 37 -20.29 2.06 0.17
C HIS A 37 -20.57 3.27 1.05
N ALA A 38 -20.25 3.18 2.33
CA ALA A 38 -20.53 4.20 3.33
C ALA A 38 -19.25 4.58 4.10
N GLN A 39 -19.21 5.82 4.59
CA GLN A 39 -18.21 6.26 5.56
C GLN A 39 -18.90 6.37 6.92
N GLY A 40 -18.26 5.85 7.95
CA GLY A 40 -18.72 5.93 9.33
C GLY A 40 -17.67 6.55 10.25
N GLN A 41 -18.01 6.67 11.53
CA GLN A 41 -17.06 7.10 12.55
C GLN A 41 -16.00 6.01 12.78
N ILE A 42 -14.72 6.36 12.62
CA ILE A 42 -13.59 5.48 12.95
C ILE A 42 -13.37 5.50 14.47
N ILE A 43 -13.32 4.32 15.08
CA ILE A 43 -13.10 4.15 16.54
C ILE A 43 -11.72 3.57 16.86
N ALA A 44 -11.15 2.82 15.91
CA ALA A 44 -9.77 2.35 15.98
C ALA A 44 -9.20 2.25 14.56
N GLU A 45 -7.90 2.46 14.45
CA GLU A 45 -7.14 2.23 13.23
C GLU A 45 -5.87 1.46 13.57
N GLY A 46 -5.37 0.70 12.60
CA GLY A 46 -4.15 -0.07 12.75
C GLY A 46 -3.70 -0.59 11.40
N ARG A 47 -2.91 -1.65 11.40
CA ARG A 47 -2.40 -2.23 10.16
C ARG A 47 -3.37 -3.25 9.59
N ALA A 48 -3.76 -3.05 8.33
CA ALA A 48 -4.64 -3.98 7.63
C ALA A 48 -3.93 -5.28 7.29
N ILE A 49 -4.62 -6.39 7.53
CA ILE A 49 -4.21 -7.74 7.17
C ILE A 49 -5.27 -8.33 6.23
N GLY A 50 -4.88 -8.52 4.97
CA GLY A 50 -5.79 -8.95 3.90
C GLY A 50 -6.53 -7.76 3.27
N HIS A 51 -7.59 -8.06 2.50
CA HIS A 51 -8.37 -7.07 1.73
C HIS A 51 -9.88 -7.23 1.92
N ARG A 52 -10.29 -7.98 2.95
CA ARG A 52 -11.69 -8.30 3.24
C ARG A 52 -12.29 -7.27 4.19
N ILE A 53 -13.61 -7.29 4.29
CA ILE A 53 -14.37 -6.53 5.29
C ILE A 53 -15.18 -7.54 6.10
N GLY A 54 -15.15 -7.39 7.41
CA GLY A 54 -15.91 -8.20 8.35
C GLY A 54 -16.73 -7.29 9.26
N ALA A 55 -17.90 -7.73 9.68
CA ALA A 55 -18.78 -6.93 10.53
C ALA A 55 -19.56 -7.84 11.47
N GLY A 56 -19.85 -7.33 12.66
CA GLY A 56 -20.56 -8.07 13.69
C GLY A 56 -20.47 -7.41 15.06
N PRO A 57 -21.10 -8.02 16.08
CA PRO A 57 -21.01 -7.55 17.45
C PRO A 57 -19.60 -7.84 18.00
N VAL A 58 -19.07 -6.90 18.76
CA VAL A 58 -17.74 -7.01 19.38
C VAL A 58 -17.79 -7.95 20.59
N LYS A 59 -16.78 -8.83 20.67
CA LYS A 59 -16.41 -9.55 21.90
C LYS A 59 -15.01 -9.13 22.31
N VAL A 60 -14.91 -8.45 23.46
CA VAL A 60 -13.63 -8.13 24.08
C VAL A 60 -13.22 -9.31 24.97
N ILE A 61 -12.16 -9.99 24.56
CA ILE A 61 -11.63 -11.18 25.22
C ILE A 61 -10.25 -10.84 25.74
N HIS A 62 -10.08 -10.84 27.06
CA HIS A 62 -8.78 -10.55 27.68
C HIS A 62 -7.96 -11.82 27.91
N ASP A 63 -8.63 -12.95 28.14
CA ASP A 63 -7.99 -14.23 28.43
C ASP A 63 -8.64 -15.40 27.67
N ILE A 64 -7.84 -16.40 27.33
CA ILE A 64 -8.28 -17.60 26.59
C ILE A 64 -9.39 -18.37 27.33
N SER A 65 -9.45 -18.31 28.65
CA SER A 65 -10.51 -18.94 29.46
C SER A 65 -11.91 -18.46 29.10
N GLU A 66 -12.00 -17.29 28.47
CA GLU A 66 -13.24 -16.66 28.01
C GLU A 66 -13.64 -17.09 26.59
N MET A 67 -12.91 -18.01 25.96
CA MET A 67 -13.12 -18.48 24.58
C MET A 67 -14.55 -18.91 24.26
N ASN A 68 -15.31 -19.36 25.27
CA ASN A 68 -16.69 -19.79 25.13
C ASN A 68 -17.66 -18.63 24.85
N ARG A 69 -17.23 -17.37 25.04
CA ARG A 69 -18.04 -16.17 24.79
C ARG A 69 -18.12 -15.77 23.31
N ILE A 70 -17.21 -16.28 22.47
CA ILE A 70 -17.22 -16.00 21.02
C ILE A 70 -18.18 -16.91 20.28
N GLU A 71 -19.09 -16.27 19.56
CA GLU A 71 -20.03 -16.89 18.64
C GLU A 71 -19.61 -16.64 17.17
N PRO A 72 -20.05 -17.51 16.24
CA PRO A 72 -19.82 -17.30 14.82
C PRO A 72 -20.40 -15.96 14.35
N GLY A 73 -19.57 -15.13 13.72
CA GLY A 73 -19.96 -13.79 13.24
C GLY A 73 -19.50 -12.64 14.13
N ASP A 74 -19.00 -12.92 15.34
CA ASP A 74 -18.50 -11.89 16.26
C ASP A 74 -17.18 -11.26 15.77
N VAL A 75 -16.94 -10.01 16.16
CA VAL A 75 -15.64 -9.35 15.99
C VAL A 75 -14.81 -9.56 17.26
N LEU A 76 -13.73 -10.31 17.15
CA LEU A 76 -12.81 -10.57 18.25
C LEU A 76 -11.92 -9.35 18.49
N VAL A 77 -11.97 -8.78 19.69
CA VAL A 77 -11.08 -7.70 20.14
C VAL A 77 -10.25 -8.20 21.32
N THR A 78 -8.92 -8.12 21.25
CA THR A 78 -8.02 -8.57 22.32
C THR A 78 -6.69 -7.82 22.31
N ASP A 79 -5.85 -7.98 23.34
CA ASP A 79 -4.53 -7.32 23.38
C ASP A 79 -3.55 -7.98 22.41
N MET A 80 -3.48 -9.32 22.45
CA MET A 80 -2.60 -10.16 21.64
C MET A 80 -3.17 -11.59 21.57
N THR A 81 -2.78 -12.36 20.55
CA THR A 81 -3.18 -13.77 20.42
C THR A 81 -1.95 -14.69 20.43
N ASP A 82 -2.18 -15.92 20.85
CA ASP A 82 -1.24 -17.04 20.79
C ASP A 82 -1.92 -18.26 20.13
N PRO A 83 -1.22 -19.39 19.88
CA PRO A 83 -1.77 -20.54 19.18
C PRO A 83 -3.05 -21.14 19.79
N ASP A 84 -3.29 -20.96 21.09
CA ASP A 84 -4.49 -21.50 21.74
C ASP A 84 -5.78 -20.78 21.28
N TRP A 85 -5.64 -19.58 20.68
CA TRP A 85 -6.76 -18.77 20.19
C TRP A 85 -7.29 -19.22 18.82
N GLU A 86 -6.57 -20.09 18.09
CA GLU A 86 -6.98 -20.52 16.75
C GLU A 86 -8.45 -21.01 16.65
N PRO A 87 -9.01 -21.79 17.59
CA PRO A 87 -10.38 -22.28 17.51
C PRO A 87 -11.42 -21.16 17.52
N ILE A 88 -11.19 -20.08 18.26
CA ILE A 88 -12.10 -18.93 18.32
C ILE A 88 -11.88 -17.96 17.17
N MET A 89 -10.63 -17.80 16.72
CA MET A 89 -10.34 -16.98 15.55
C MET A 89 -11.11 -17.48 14.32
N LYS A 90 -11.27 -18.79 14.13
CA LYS A 90 -12.07 -19.39 13.06
C LYS A 90 -13.56 -19.03 13.08
N LYS A 91 -14.10 -18.66 14.24
CA LYS A 91 -15.52 -18.25 14.40
C LYS A 91 -15.71 -16.77 14.13
N ALA A 92 -14.68 -15.96 14.33
CA ALA A 92 -14.77 -14.51 14.24
C ALA A 92 -14.98 -14.05 12.79
N SER A 93 -15.80 -13.00 12.61
CA SER A 93 -15.98 -12.31 11.33
C SER A 93 -14.84 -11.33 11.04
N ALA A 94 -14.18 -10.82 12.09
CA ALA A 94 -12.99 -9.99 12.01
C ALA A 94 -12.19 -10.05 13.33
N ILE A 95 -10.92 -9.65 13.27
CA ILE A 95 -10.01 -9.67 14.42
C ILE A 95 -9.35 -8.30 14.59
N VAL A 96 -9.38 -7.76 15.80
CA VAL A 96 -8.75 -6.49 16.15
C VAL A 96 -7.82 -6.71 17.34
N THR A 97 -6.58 -6.25 17.23
CA THR A 97 -5.59 -6.40 18.32
C THR A 97 -4.89 -5.09 18.66
N ASN A 98 -4.67 -4.85 19.96
CA ASN A 98 -3.88 -3.70 20.42
C ASN A 98 -2.45 -3.75 19.92
N ARG A 99 -1.82 -4.93 20.01
CA ARG A 99 -0.40 -5.13 19.68
C ARG A 99 -0.23 -6.05 18.49
N GLY A 100 0.80 -5.79 17.70
CA GLY A 100 1.20 -6.66 16.60
C GLY A 100 1.54 -5.90 15.32
N GLY A 101 2.29 -6.57 14.45
CA GLY A 101 2.64 -6.07 13.13
C GLY A 101 2.27 -7.09 12.05
N ARG A 102 2.78 -6.91 10.83
CA ARG A 102 2.49 -7.79 9.68
C ARG A 102 2.84 -9.27 9.90
N THR A 103 3.69 -9.57 10.88
CA THR A 103 4.22 -10.91 11.18
C THR A 103 3.80 -11.41 12.57
N CYS A 104 2.88 -10.73 13.26
CA CYS A 104 2.39 -11.25 14.54
C CYS A 104 1.49 -12.48 14.32
N HIS A 105 1.26 -13.24 15.39
CA HIS A 105 0.42 -14.43 15.37
C HIS A 105 -0.97 -14.15 14.76
N ALA A 106 -1.67 -13.12 15.26
CA ALA A 106 -2.96 -12.70 14.74
C ALA A 106 -2.93 -12.45 13.22
N ALA A 107 -1.90 -11.75 12.74
CA ALA A 107 -1.78 -11.41 11.33
C ALA A 107 -1.52 -12.63 10.42
N ILE A 108 -0.77 -13.61 10.90
CA ILE A 108 -0.47 -14.84 10.15
C ILE A 108 -1.74 -15.69 10.02
N ILE A 109 -2.37 -16.01 11.16
CA ILE A 109 -3.57 -16.86 11.19
C ILE A 109 -4.75 -16.20 10.48
N ALA A 110 -4.94 -14.88 10.63
CA ALA A 110 -5.99 -14.17 9.91
C ALA A 110 -5.85 -14.30 8.39
N ARG A 111 -4.62 -14.26 7.85
CA ARG A 111 -4.39 -14.49 6.41
C ARG A 111 -4.74 -15.92 6.01
N GLU A 112 -4.27 -16.91 6.77
CA GLU A 112 -4.53 -18.33 6.48
C GLU A 112 -6.01 -18.70 6.51
N LEU A 113 -6.77 -18.10 7.44
CA LEU A 113 -8.21 -18.30 7.56
C LEU A 113 -9.01 -17.39 6.61
N GLY A 114 -8.37 -16.40 6.00
CA GLY A 114 -9.04 -15.39 5.18
C GLY A 114 -9.99 -14.50 5.99
N ILE A 115 -9.65 -14.19 7.24
CA ILE A 115 -10.43 -13.32 8.11
C ILE A 115 -9.78 -11.94 8.09
N PRO A 116 -10.53 -10.84 7.89
CA PRO A 116 -9.95 -9.51 7.97
C PRO A 116 -9.44 -9.22 9.38
N ALA A 117 -8.22 -8.69 9.47
CA ALA A 117 -7.66 -8.32 10.77
C ALA A 117 -6.99 -6.94 10.74
N VAL A 118 -7.19 -6.18 11.82
CA VAL A 118 -6.53 -4.90 12.07
C VAL A 118 -5.67 -5.07 13.31
N VAL A 119 -4.36 -4.98 13.14
CA VAL A 119 -3.39 -5.25 14.21
C VAL A 119 -2.59 -4.01 14.57
N GLY A 120 -2.19 -3.90 15.83
CA GLY A 120 -1.39 -2.77 16.30
C GLY A 120 -2.20 -1.50 16.52
N CYS A 121 -3.45 -1.62 16.98
CA CYS A 121 -4.35 -0.48 17.21
C CYS A 121 -3.98 0.36 18.45
N GLY A 122 -3.11 -0.15 19.33
CA GLY A 122 -2.73 0.50 20.58
C GLY A 122 -3.71 0.24 21.71
N ASP A 123 -4.90 0.83 21.66
CA ASP A 123 -5.89 0.89 22.77
C ASP A 123 -7.30 0.44 22.35
N ALA A 124 -7.40 -0.48 21.38
CA ALA A 124 -8.68 -0.99 20.88
C ALA A 124 -9.53 -1.67 21.96
N THR A 125 -8.93 -2.42 22.89
CA THR A 125 -9.66 -3.05 24.00
C THR A 125 -10.34 -2.05 24.93
N ASP A 126 -9.83 -0.81 24.99
CA ASP A 126 -10.32 0.22 25.89
C ASP A 126 -11.34 1.14 25.18
N ARG A 127 -11.18 1.34 23.87
CA ARG A 127 -12.05 2.20 23.05
C ARG A 127 -13.30 1.51 22.55
N ILE A 128 -13.19 0.22 22.20
CA ILE A 128 -14.29 -0.53 21.58
C ILE A 128 -15.11 -1.20 22.68
N GLN A 129 -16.42 -0.94 22.67
CA GLN A 129 -17.30 -1.48 23.71
C GLN A 129 -17.79 -2.89 23.37
N GLU A 130 -17.91 -3.73 24.40
CA GLU A 130 -18.49 -5.06 24.31
C GLU A 130 -19.93 -5.01 23.73
N ASN A 131 -20.26 -5.95 22.83
CA ASN A 131 -21.52 -6.07 22.09
C ASN A 131 -21.85 -4.87 21.18
N GLN A 132 -20.94 -3.90 21.01
CA GLN A 132 -21.08 -2.88 20.00
C GLN A 132 -20.97 -3.51 18.62
N ASN A 133 -21.87 -3.17 17.70
CA ASN A 133 -21.71 -3.60 16.33
C ASN A 133 -20.68 -2.73 15.60
N VAL A 134 -19.70 -3.37 14.98
CA VAL A 134 -18.61 -2.68 14.27
C VAL A 134 -18.39 -3.26 12.89
N THR A 135 -17.81 -2.45 12.01
CA THR A 135 -17.31 -2.90 10.70
C THR A 135 -15.81 -2.74 10.66
N VAL A 136 -15.10 -3.82 10.33
CA VAL A 136 -13.64 -3.87 10.22
C VAL A 136 -13.27 -3.94 8.73
N SER A 137 -12.69 -2.86 8.22
CA SER A 137 -12.28 -2.72 6.81
C SER A 137 -10.78 -2.87 6.64
N CYS A 138 -10.37 -3.84 5.82
CA CYS A 138 -9.01 -3.97 5.30
C CYS A 138 -8.94 -3.67 3.78
N ALA A 139 -10.02 -3.18 3.18
CA ALA A 139 -10.14 -3.00 1.73
C ALA A 139 -9.55 -1.67 1.21
N GLU A 140 -9.17 -0.76 2.12
CA GLU A 140 -8.80 0.62 1.81
C GLU A 140 -7.28 0.86 1.68
N GLY A 141 -6.46 -0.18 1.84
CA GLY A 141 -5.00 -0.13 1.63
C GLY A 141 -4.21 -0.83 2.73
N ASP A 142 -3.08 -0.23 3.12
CA ASP A 142 -2.20 -0.77 4.16
C ASP A 142 -2.66 -0.45 5.59
N THR A 143 -3.53 0.57 5.74
CA THR A 143 -4.20 0.92 6.99
C THR A 143 -5.56 0.24 7.05
N GLY A 144 -5.86 -0.37 8.19
CA GLY A 144 -7.16 -0.98 8.47
C GLY A 144 -7.96 -0.11 9.42
N TYR A 145 -9.26 -0.04 9.20
CA TYR A 145 -10.17 0.82 9.95
C TYR A 145 -11.24 0.00 10.65
N VAL A 146 -11.58 0.40 11.88
CA VAL A 146 -12.72 -0.12 12.63
C VAL A 146 -13.74 1.00 12.76
N TYR A 147 -14.94 0.79 12.23
CA TYR A 147 -16.04 1.73 12.24
C TYR A 147 -17.05 1.39 13.35
N ALA A 148 -17.62 2.41 13.98
CA ALA A 148 -18.57 2.30 15.11
C ALA A 148 -19.93 1.67 14.77
N GLU A 149 -20.17 1.32 13.50
CA GLU A 149 -21.47 0.97 12.95
C GLU A 149 -21.36 -0.22 12.00
N LEU A 150 -22.49 -0.87 11.70
CA LEU A 150 -22.60 -1.81 10.59
C LEU A 150 -22.75 -1.02 9.30
N LEU A 151 -21.67 -0.96 8.52
CA LEU A 151 -21.63 -0.29 7.24
C LEU A 151 -21.95 -1.29 6.14
N ASP A 152 -22.74 -0.85 5.16
CA ASP A 152 -23.04 -1.68 4.00
C ASP A 152 -21.81 -1.80 3.09
N PHE A 153 -21.48 -3.04 2.73
CA PHE A 153 -20.40 -3.36 1.82
C PHE A 153 -20.83 -4.45 0.84
N SER A 154 -20.33 -4.37 -0.39
CA SER A 154 -20.58 -5.42 -1.37
C SER A 154 -19.34 -6.29 -1.58
N VAL A 155 -19.59 -7.58 -1.76
CA VAL A 155 -18.59 -8.56 -2.17
C VAL A 155 -18.89 -8.93 -3.63
N LYS A 156 -18.00 -8.55 -4.53
CA LYS A 156 -18.04 -9.03 -5.91
C LYS A 156 -17.06 -10.17 -6.05
N SER A 157 -17.57 -11.39 -6.20
CA SER A 157 -16.78 -12.53 -6.65
C SER A 157 -16.80 -12.58 -8.18
N SER A 158 -15.64 -12.78 -8.78
CA SER A 158 -15.54 -13.01 -10.23
C SER A 158 -14.63 -14.19 -10.47
N SER A 159 -15.17 -15.19 -11.17
CA SER A 159 -14.39 -16.29 -11.74
C SER A 159 -13.73 -15.76 -13.00
N VAL A 160 -12.40 -15.87 -13.06
CA VAL A 160 -11.61 -15.40 -14.21
C VAL A 160 -11.61 -16.39 -15.39
N GLY A 161 -12.26 -17.56 -15.24
CA GLY A 161 -12.18 -18.67 -16.19
C GLY A 161 -12.86 -18.46 -17.55
N ASP A 162 -13.88 -17.62 -17.66
CA ASP A 162 -14.78 -17.59 -18.83
C ASP A 162 -14.65 -16.31 -19.69
N MET A 163 -13.45 -15.79 -19.88
CA MET A 163 -13.23 -14.61 -20.73
C MET A 163 -13.15 -15.01 -22.21
N PRO A 164 -13.99 -14.45 -23.10
CA PRO A 164 -13.91 -14.72 -24.54
C PRO A 164 -12.66 -14.10 -25.16
N ASP A 165 -12.18 -14.68 -26.26
CA ASP A 165 -11.12 -14.07 -27.07
C ASP A 165 -11.61 -12.74 -27.66
N LEU A 166 -10.87 -11.67 -27.39
CA LEU A 166 -11.19 -10.32 -27.87
C LEU A 166 -10.29 -9.95 -29.06
N PRO A 167 -10.83 -9.26 -30.09
CA PRO A 167 -10.03 -8.76 -31.22
C PRO A 167 -9.11 -7.58 -30.84
N LEU A 168 -9.12 -7.17 -29.57
CA LEU A 168 -8.39 -6.01 -29.06
C LEU A 168 -7.69 -6.34 -27.74
N LYS A 169 -6.62 -5.61 -27.45
CA LYS A 169 -5.86 -5.73 -26.22
C LYS A 169 -6.42 -4.81 -25.14
N VAL A 170 -6.99 -5.38 -24.09
CA VAL A 170 -7.47 -4.62 -22.93
C VAL A 170 -6.29 -4.33 -22.00
N MET A 171 -5.81 -3.08 -22.00
CA MET A 171 -4.71 -2.64 -21.13
C MET A 171 -5.23 -1.79 -19.97
N MET A 172 -4.45 -1.72 -18.90
CA MET A 172 -4.81 -0.98 -17.68
C MET A 172 -4.24 0.44 -17.66
N ASN A 173 -4.95 1.35 -17.00
CA ASN A 173 -4.43 2.65 -16.58
C ASN A 173 -4.15 2.58 -15.08
N VAL A 174 -2.87 2.59 -14.71
CA VAL A 174 -2.41 2.34 -13.33
C VAL A 174 -1.51 3.48 -12.89
N GLY A 175 -1.82 4.08 -11.74
CA GLY A 175 -0.97 5.13 -11.15
C GLY A 175 -0.26 4.67 -9.88
N ASN A 176 -0.96 3.91 -9.03
CA ASN A 176 -0.46 3.52 -7.72
C ASN A 176 0.33 2.19 -7.79
N PRO A 177 1.64 2.19 -7.48
CA PRO A 177 2.44 0.97 -7.43
C PRO A 177 2.01 -0.02 -6.34
N ASP A 178 1.46 0.45 -5.21
CA ASP A 178 1.10 -0.41 -4.07
C ASP A 178 0.03 -1.44 -4.45
N ARG A 179 -0.83 -1.09 -5.42
CA ARG A 179 -1.92 -1.94 -5.92
C ARG A 179 -1.57 -2.69 -7.20
N ALA A 180 -0.34 -2.57 -7.69
CA ALA A 180 0.06 -3.11 -8.98
C ALA A 180 -0.09 -4.63 -9.03
N PHE A 181 0.31 -5.34 -7.98
CA PHE A 181 0.21 -6.81 -7.90
C PHE A 181 -1.23 -7.32 -7.84
N ASP A 182 -2.14 -6.56 -7.21
CA ASP A 182 -3.56 -6.90 -7.20
C ASP A 182 -4.18 -6.74 -8.59
N PHE A 183 -3.87 -5.63 -9.26
CA PHE A 183 -4.33 -5.37 -10.62
C PHE A 183 -3.76 -6.36 -11.62
N ALA A 184 -2.52 -6.81 -11.43
CA ALA A 184 -1.90 -7.83 -12.27
C ALA A 184 -2.65 -9.18 -12.24
N CYS A 185 -3.40 -9.46 -11.17
CA CYS A 185 -4.22 -10.66 -11.06
C CYS A 185 -5.49 -10.62 -11.95
N LEU A 186 -5.89 -9.44 -12.45
CA LEU A 186 -7.02 -9.30 -13.38
C LEU A 186 -6.58 -9.65 -14.81
N PRO A 187 -7.44 -10.23 -15.65
CA PRO A 187 -7.18 -10.37 -17.08
C PRO A 187 -6.86 -9.02 -17.73
N ASN A 188 -5.65 -8.90 -18.27
CA ASN A 188 -5.17 -7.69 -18.92
C ASN A 188 -4.03 -8.01 -19.91
N GLU A 189 -3.76 -7.09 -20.82
CA GLU A 189 -2.65 -7.13 -21.78
C GLU A 189 -1.51 -6.16 -21.39
N GLY A 190 -1.37 -5.89 -20.09
CA GLY A 190 -0.38 -4.98 -19.51
C GLY A 190 -0.97 -3.62 -19.14
N VAL A 191 -0.10 -2.61 -19.04
CA VAL A 191 -0.44 -1.24 -18.65
C VAL A 191 -0.26 -0.32 -19.85
N GLY A 192 -1.35 0.26 -20.32
CA GLY A 192 -1.36 1.21 -21.45
C GLY A 192 -1.01 2.64 -21.03
N LEU A 193 -1.16 2.96 -19.74
CA LEU A 193 -0.78 4.24 -19.16
C LEU A 193 -0.38 4.06 -17.69
N ALA A 194 0.92 4.09 -17.42
CA ALA A 194 1.46 4.21 -16.07
C ALA A 194 1.76 5.69 -15.75
N ARG A 195 1.13 6.22 -14.72
CA ARG A 195 1.21 7.64 -14.31
C ARG A 195 2.25 7.84 -13.21
N LEU A 196 3.28 8.64 -13.48
CA LEU A 196 4.34 8.92 -12.49
C LEU A 196 3.91 9.85 -11.36
N GLU A 197 2.82 10.60 -11.54
CA GLU A 197 2.37 11.62 -10.59
C GLU A 197 2.08 11.03 -9.20
N PHE A 198 1.57 9.81 -9.14
CA PHE A 198 1.34 9.12 -7.86
C PHE A 198 2.65 8.82 -7.13
N ILE A 199 3.69 8.38 -7.86
CA ILE A 199 5.01 8.13 -7.28
C ILE A 199 5.58 9.45 -6.74
N ILE A 200 5.49 10.54 -7.52
CA ILE A 200 6.04 11.83 -7.09
C ILE A 200 5.26 12.40 -5.89
N ASN A 201 3.93 12.35 -5.89
CA ASN A 201 3.13 12.89 -4.78
C ASN A 201 3.20 12.06 -3.50
N ARG A 202 3.15 10.72 -3.61
CA ARG A 202 3.01 9.83 -2.44
C ARG A 202 4.33 9.28 -1.93
N MET A 203 5.26 8.94 -2.82
CA MET A 203 6.52 8.29 -2.44
C MET A 203 7.67 9.28 -2.26
N ILE A 204 7.62 10.41 -2.97
CA ILE A 204 8.68 11.43 -2.93
C ILE A 204 8.24 12.65 -2.13
N GLY A 205 7.12 13.27 -2.47
CA GLY A 205 6.52 14.40 -1.75
C GLY A 205 7.28 15.73 -1.83
N VAL A 206 8.49 15.75 -2.39
CA VAL A 206 9.37 16.93 -2.44
C VAL A 206 9.57 17.42 -3.88
N HIS A 207 9.61 18.74 -4.06
CA HIS A 207 9.91 19.36 -5.35
C HIS A 207 11.36 19.03 -5.79
N PRO A 208 11.60 18.57 -7.04
CA PRO A 208 12.93 18.12 -7.46
C PRO A 208 14.00 19.21 -7.44
N ARG A 209 13.61 20.49 -7.61
CA ARG A 209 14.57 21.60 -7.46
C ARG A 209 14.95 21.88 -6.01
N ALA A 210 14.03 21.68 -5.06
CA ALA A 210 14.34 21.82 -3.64
C ALA A 210 15.37 20.76 -3.19
N LEU A 211 15.29 19.54 -3.74
CA LEU A 211 16.29 18.49 -3.53
C LEU A 211 17.64 18.82 -4.19
N LEU A 212 17.63 19.48 -5.35
CA LEU A 212 18.86 19.85 -6.06
C LEU A 212 19.62 20.99 -5.39
N GLU A 213 18.87 21.98 -4.91
CA GLU A 213 19.37 23.17 -4.23
C GLU A 213 19.29 22.96 -2.71
N PHE A 214 19.47 21.72 -2.23
CA PHE A 214 19.25 21.35 -0.83
C PHE A 214 20.06 22.20 0.16
N ASP A 215 21.33 22.44 -0.15
CA ASP A 215 22.24 23.24 0.68
C ASP A 215 21.82 24.72 0.74
N ASP A 216 21.05 25.20 -0.25
CA ASP A 216 20.54 26.57 -0.38
C ASP A 216 19.09 26.74 0.16
N GLN A 217 18.53 25.69 0.77
CA GLN A 217 17.22 25.75 1.42
C GLN A 217 17.30 26.30 2.83
N GLU A 218 16.20 26.88 3.30
CA GLU A 218 16.04 27.30 4.69
C GLU A 218 16.24 26.10 5.66
N PRO A 219 16.83 26.30 6.85
CA PRO A 219 17.11 25.21 7.79
C PRO A 219 15.89 24.35 8.16
N GLY A 220 14.70 24.96 8.23
CA GLY A 220 13.45 24.23 8.48
C GLY A 220 13.11 23.25 7.37
N LEU A 221 13.21 23.69 6.11
CA LEU A 221 12.94 22.87 4.93
C LEU A 221 14.00 21.77 4.75
N GLN A 222 15.26 22.06 5.07
CA GLN A 222 16.32 21.05 5.07
C GLN A 222 16.00 19.90 6.04
N ASN A 223 15.51 20.21 7.23
CA ASN A 223 15.15 19.20 8.22
C ASN A 223 13.96 18.35 7.75
N GLU A 224 12.92 18.95 7.18
CA GLU A 224 11.79 18.22 6.60
C GLU A 224 12.22 17.29 5.46
N ILE A 225 13.08 17.76 4.55
CA ILE A 225 13.62 16.94 3.46
C ILE A 225 14.46 15.78 4.03
N ARG A 226 15.33 16.03 5.03
CA ARG A 226 16.14 14.98 5.68
C ARG A 226 15.27 13.86 6.27
N GLU A 227 14.15 14.22 6.89
CA GLU A 227 13.20 13.25 7.43
C GLU A 227 12.57 12.39 6.33
N LEU A 228 12.17 13.00 5.20
CA LEU A 228 11.58 12.30 4.06
C LEU A 228 12.58 11.39 3.32
N MET A 229 13.85 11.78 3.25
CA MET A 229 14.89 11.02 2.54
C MET A 229 15.63 9.98 3.40
N LYS A 230 15.17 9.70 4.62
CA LYS A 230 15.79 8.69 5.50
C LYS A 230 16.01 7.37 4.76
N GLY A 231 17.23 6.84 4.85
CA GLY A 231 17.64 5.61 4.16
C GLY A 231 18.29 5.83 2.79
N TYR A 232 18.47 7.08 2.35
CA TYR A 232 19.23 7.43 1.14
C TYR A 232 20.39 8.36 1.48
N ASP A 233 21.51 8.24 0.75
CA ASP A 233 22.74 8.99 1.04
C ASP A 233 22.71 10.43 0.53
N SER A 234 21.86 10.74 -0.46
CA SER A 234 21.73 12.09 -1.02
C SER A 234 20.31 12.42 -1.49
N PRO A 235 19.92 13.73 -1.49
CA PRO A 235 18.61 14.16 -2.00
C PRO A 235 18.34 13.72 -3.44
N ARG A 236 19.39 13.67 -4.27
CA ARG A 236 19.31 13.20 -5.65
C ARG A 236 19.04 11.70 -5.73
N GLU A 237 19.75 10.92 -4.93
CA GLU A 237 19.58 9.46 -4.89
C GLU A 237 18.21 9.08 -4.37
N PHE A 238 17.70 9.78 -3.35
CA PHE A 238 16.33 9.64 -2.88
C PHE A 238 15.31 9.76 -4.02
N TYR A 239 15.39 10.84 -4.82
CA TYR A 239 14.47 11.07 -5.92
C TYR A 239 14.54 9.98 -7.00
N VAL A 240 15.77 9.62 -7.41
CA VAL A 240 15.99 8.60 -8.45
C VAL A 240 15.62 7.21 -7.96
N GLY A 241 15.97 6.87 -6.71
CA GLY A 241 15.67 5.59 -6.08
C GLY A 241 14.17 5.36 -5.98
N ARG A 242 13.42 6.30 -5.41
CA ARG A 242 11.96 6.22 -5.30
C ARG A 242 11.25 6.13 -6.66
N LEU A 243 11.69 6.92 -7.65
CA LEU A 243 11.16 6.80 -9.00
C LEU A 243 11.43 5.40 -9.59
N THR A 244 12.65 4.90 -9.42
CA THR A 244 13.06 3.59 -9.94
C THR A 244 12.26 2.47 -9.26
N GLU A 245 12.13 2.50 -7.93
CA GLU A 245 11.34 1.54 -7.16
C GLU A 245 9.88 1.51 -7.63
N GLY A 246 9.23 2.67 -7.76
CA GLY A 246 7.84 2.76 -8.19
C GLY A 246 7.61 2.26 -9.62
N ILE A 247 8.49 2.65 -10.56
CA ILE A 247 8.41 2.19 -11.95
C ILE A 247 8.73 0.70 -12.07
N ALA A 248 9.77 0.22 -11.37
CA ALA A 248 10.17 -1.18 -11.37
C ALA A 248 9.08 -2.07 -10.76
N THR A 249 8.40 -1.61 -9.71
CA THR A 249 7.26 -2.31 -9.11
C THR A 249 6.13 -2.48 -10.13
N LEU A 250 5.78 -1.42 -10.87
CA LEU A 250 4.79 -1.50 -11.95
C LEU A 250 5.25 -2.44 -13.08
N GLY A 251 6.53 -2.36 -13.47
CA GLY A 251 7.10 -3.25 -14.50
C GLY A 251 7.08 -4.72 -14.08
N ALA A 252 7.48 -5.00 -12.85
CA ALA A 252 7.56 -6.36 -12.29
C ALA A 252 6.18 -6.99 -12.12
N ALA A 253 5.19 -6.24 -11.62
CA ALA A 253 3.84 -6.74 -11.42
C ALA A 253 3.20 -7.24 -12.72
N PHE A 254 3.46 -6.58 -13.84
CA PHE A 254 2.86 -6.91 -15.13
C PHE A 254 3.78 -7.71 -16.07
N TYR A 255 4.99 -8.07 -15.65
CA TYR A 255 5.93 -8.84 -16.47
C TYR A 255 5.32 -10.20 -16.88
N PRO A 256 5.47 -10.65 -18.15
CA PRO A 256 6.23 -10.05 -19.26
C PRO A 256 5.42 -9.11 -20.16
N LYS A 257 4.23 -8.67 -19.74
CA LYS A 257 3.34 -7.81 -20.53
C LYS A 257 3.89 -6.37 -20.60
N ARG A 258 3.42 -5.63 -21.60
CA ARG A 258 3.91 -4.26 -21.86
C ARG A 258 3.44 -3.30 -20.77
N VAL A 259 4.35 -2.43 -20.31
CA VAL A 259 4.04 -1.32 -19.39
C VAL A 259 4.49 -0.02 -20.02
N ILE A 260 3.54 0.85 -20.38
CA ILE A 260 3.81 2.15 -21.01
C ILE A 260 3.82 3.22 -19.93
N VAL A 261 5.01 3.68 -19.55
CA VAL A 261 5.19 4.74 -18.56
C VAL A 261 5.11 6.11 -19.21
N ARG A 262 4.20 6.95 -18.73
CA ARG A 262 4.13 8.36 -19.11
C ARG A 262 4.98 9.18 -18.15
N LEU A 263 5.89 9.98 -18.69
CA LEU A 263 6.63 10.97 -17.91
C LEU A 263 5.68 11.94 -17.19
N SER A 264 6.17 12.61 -16.14
CA SER A 264 5.35 13.52 -15.34
C SER A 264 4.67 14.58 -16.22
N ASP A 265 3.36 14.70 -16.02
CA ASP A 265 2.46 15.66 -16.64
C ASP A 265 1.92 16.67 -15.61
N PHE A 266 2.62 16.82 -14.48
CA PHE A 266 2.24 17.79 -13.46
C PHE A 266 2.25 19.21 -14.01
N LYS A 267 1.20 19.94 -13.64
CA LYS A 267 1.07 21.38 -13.82
C LYS A 267 1.91 22.13 -12.77
N SER A 268 2.16 23.41 -13.03
CA SER A 268 2.94 24.28 -12.16
C SER A 268 2.37 24.32 -10.74
N ASN A 269 1.04 24.45 -10.61
CA ASN A 269 0.35 24.42 -9.32
C ASN A 269 0.44 23.06 -8.59
N GLU A 270 0.49 21.95 -9.31
CA GLU A 270 0.67 20.62 -8.70
C GLU A 270 2.10 20.45 -8.16
N TYR A 271 3.10 20.99 -8.88
CA TYR A 271 4.47 21.05 -8.38
C TYR A 271 4.63 22.04 -7.21
N ALA A 272 3.89 23.15 -7.20
CA ALA A 272 3.90 24.12 -6.11
C ALA A 272 3.46 23.50 -4.78
N ASN A 273 2.50 22.56 -4.83
CA ASN A 273 1.98 21.86 -3.66
C ASN A 273 2.96 20.82 -3.06
N LEU A 274 4.08 20.52 -3.72
CA LEU A 274 5.12 19.67 -3.14
C LEU A 274 5.93 20.45 -2.12
N VAL A 275 6.56 19.73 -1.18
CA VAL A 275 7.46 20.34 -0.19
C VAL A 275 8.57 21.12 -0.93
N GLY A 276 8.69 22.41 -0.61
CA GLY A 276 9.62 23.35 -1.26
C GLY A 276 9.23 23.80 -2.67
N GLY A 277 7.99 23.54 -3.12
CA GLY A 277 7.53 23.81 -4.49
C GLY A 277 7.21 25.27 -4.79
N GLU A 278 6.59 26.00 -3.86
CA GLU A 278 6.11 27.39 -4.04
C GLU A 278 7.21 28.35 -4.53
N ARG A 279 8.46 28.14 -4.09
CA ARG A 279 9.62 28.96 -4.51
C ARG A 279 9.93 28.85 -6.00
N TYR A 280 9.56 27.74 -6.63
CA TYR A 280 9.99 27.39 -7.99
C TYR A 280 8.89 27.52 -9.04
N GLU A 281 7.64 27.53 -8.60
CA GLU A 281 6.48 27.45 -9.49
C GLU A 281 5.62 28.71 -9.33
N PRO A 282 5.70 29.66 -10.28
CA PRO A 282 4.92 30.88 -10.22
C PRO A 282 3.43 30.59 -10.41
N GLU A 283 2.59 31.47 -9.87
CA GLU A 283 1.15 31.39 -10.09
C GLU A 283 0.81 31.64 -11.57
N GLU A 284 -0.02 30.77 -12.13
CA GLU A 284 -0.48 30.87 -13.52
C GLU A 284 -1.99 31.04 -13.54
N GLU A 285 -2.51 32.01 -14.31
CA GLU A 285 -3.96 32.22 -14.42
C GLU A 285 -4.71 31.01 -14.98
N ASN A 286 -4.07 30.22 -15.85
CA ASN A 286 -4.65 28.98 -16.35
C ASN A 286 -3.61 27.83 -16.37
N PRO A 287 -3.56 27.02 -15.30
CA PRO A 287 -2.64 25.89 -15.18
C PRO A 287 -2.81 24.82 -16.27
N MET A 288 -3.96 24.74 -16.95
CA MET A 288 -4.18 23.79 -18.05
C MET A 288 -3.47 24.21 -19.35
N LEU A 289 -3.20 25.51 -19.51
CA LEU A 289 -2.64 26.10 -20.72
C LEU A 289 -1.26 26.74 -20.52
N GLY A 290 -0.79 26.85 -19.28
CA GLY A 290 0.46 27.51 -18.89
C GLY A 290 1.72 26.73 -19.29
N PHE A 291 2.70 26.68 -18.40
CA PHE A 291 3.96 25.98 -18.59
C PHE A 291 3.88 24.48 -18.99
N PRO A 292 2.73 23.77 -18.97
CA PRO A 292 2.59 22.46 -19.61
C PRO A 292 2.71 22.47 -21.15
N ARG A 293 2.39 23.56 -21.86
CA ARG A 293 2.42 23.55 -23.35
C ARG A 293 3.83 23.57 -23.95
N ARG A 294 4.86 23.67 -23.12
CA ARG A 294 6.28 23.61 -23.49
C ARG A 294 6.96 22.37 -22.87
N ARG A 295 6.28 21.20 -22.92
CA ARG A 295 6.73 19.87 -22.45
C ARG A 295 8.19 19.53 -22.78
N THR A 296 8.68 19.83 -23.98
CA THR A 296 10.08 19.59 -24.40
C THR A 296 11.07 20.60 -23.82
N LEU A 297 10.61 21.78 -23.40
CA LEU A 297 11.42 22.89 -22.89
C LEU A 297 11.65 22.81 -21.37
N ARG A 298 10.71 22.24 -20.59
CA ARG A 298 10.89 22.07 -19.13
C ARG A 298 12.01 21.08 -18.82
N PHE A 299 12.02 19.93 -19.51
CA PHE A 299 13.15 18.97 -19.49
C PHE A 299 14.46 19.54 -20.08
N ARG A 300 14.41 20.59 -20.90
CA ARG A 300 15.61 21.32 -21.38
C ARG A 300 16.13 22.36 -20.39
N LYS A 301 15.27 22.89 -19.50
CA LYS A 301 15.62 23.92 -18.51
C LYS A 301 15.90 23.37 -17.11
N LEU A 302 15.41 22.18 -16.76
CA LEU A 302 15.85 21.50 -15.54
C LEU A 302 17.30 20.99 -15.71
N PRO A 303 18.15 21.07 -14.66
CA PRO A 303 19.45 20.42 -14.63
C PRO A 303 19.31 18.92 -14.95
N ARG A 304 20.41 18.30 -15.41
CA ARG A 304 20.54 16.93 -15.98
C ARG A 304 19.84 15.75 -15.25
N LEU A 305 19.16 15.95 -14.11
CA LEU A 305 18.46 14.93 -13.33
C LEU A 305 17.36 14.17 -14.11
N LEU A 306 16.61 14.86 -14.96
CA LEU A 306 15.54 14.24 -15.76
C LEU A 306 16.03 13.66 -17.10
N ARG A 307 17.34 13.61 -17.32
CA ARG A 307 17.92 12.66 -18.28
C ARG A 307 18.24 11.40 -17.47
N PRO A 308 17.30 10.45 -17.29
CA PRO A 308 17.73 9.11 -16.97
C PRO A 308 18.73 8.76 -18.06
N GLY A 309 19.95 8.41 -17.67
CA GLY A 309 20.89 7.83 -18.60
C GLY A 309 20.19 6.62 -19.18
N VAL A 310 19.77 6.72 -20.44
CA VAL A 310 19.54 5.53 -21.25
C VAL A 310 20.92 4.88 -21.34
N ARG A 311 21.26 4.07 -20.34
CA ARG A 311 22.32 3.05 -20.46
C ARG A 311 21.71 1.96 -21.33
N SER A 312 21.59 2.25 -22.63
CA SER A 312 21.38 1.26 -23.67
C SER A 312 22.74 0.83 -24.18
N ASP A 313 23.51 0.16 -23.32
CA ASP A 313 24.59 -0.71 -23.74
C ASP A 313 24.23 -2.07 -23.12
N GLU A 314 24.17 -3.12 -23.96
CA GLU A 314 23.75 -4.51 -23.67
C GLU A 314 22.33 -4.97 -24.08
N ALA A 315 21.87 -4.53 -25.26
CA ALA A 315 20.92 -5.32 -26.05
C ALA A 315 21.27 -5.27 -27.54
N ARG A 316 22.42 -5.86 -27.88
CA ARG A 316 22.70 -6.38 -29.22
C ARG A 316 23.15 -7.83 -29.06
N ALA A 317 22.20 -8.73 -29.21
CA ALA A 317 22.38 -10.05 -29.81
C ALA A 317 21.36 -10.13 -30.95
#